data_AF-A0A7S3IU42-F1
#
_entry.id   AF-A0A7S3IU42-F1
#
_cell.length_a   1.000
_cell.length_b   1.000
_cell.length_c   1.000
_cell.angle_alpha   90.00
_cell.angle_beta   90.00
_cell.angle_gamma   90.00
#
_symmetry.space_group_name_H-M   'P 1'
#
loop_
_entity.id
_entity.type
_entity.pdbx_description
1 polymer ?
#
loop_
_entity_poly.entity_id
_entity_poly.type
_entity_poly.pdbx_seq_one_letter_code
_entity_poly.pdbx_strand_id
1 'polypeptide(L)'
;MGGFVSYSHKFRQININDKQKQWGASCTSFSDVSKVFINYITGKIQKFPFSEGTIALETSALTDILVKLNENKMFTINSQPRVNAALSTDEKFGWGPELGYVYQKAYFEMFIHKEMLPALVDHLNQNKWVNYQAINIQGEKFQNVEDDEVNAVTWGVFKDHEVVQPTVVDHQ
;
A
#
# COMPACT_ATOMS: atom_id res chain seq x y z
N MET A 1 -2.66 15.00 -18.08
CA MET A 1 -1.46 14.16 -18.16
C MET A 1 -0.58 14.45 -16.96
N GLY A 2 -0.85 13.79 -15.83
CA GLY A 2 0.01 13.89 -14.64
C GLY A 2 1.16 12.91 -14.80
N GLY A 3 2.36 13.42 -15.10
CA GLY A 3 3.55 12.59 -15.17
C GLY A 3 3.89 12.02 -13.80
N PHE A 4 4.36 10.77 -13.77
CA PHE A 4 4.91 10.14 -12.59
C PHE A 4 5.98 11.06 -11.97
N VAL A 5 5.74 11.53 -10.75
CA VAL A 5 6.75 12.29 -10.00
C VAL A 5 7.76 11.30 -9.48
N SER A 6 8.88 11.16 -10.19
CA SER A 6 10.02 10.43 -9.66
C SER A 6 10.56 11.14 -8.41
N TYR A 7 10.38 10.52 -7.26
CA TYR A 7 10.96 10.97 -5.99
C TYR A 7 12.50 10.88 -5.97
N SER A 8 13.13 10.29 -6.99
CA SER A 8 14.59 10.17 -7.07
C SER A 8 15.32 11.52 -7.21
N HIS A 9 14.65 12.56 -7.72
CA HIS A 9 15.29 13.85 -8.01
C HIS A 9 15.27 14.87 -6.85
N LYS A 10 14.57 14.60 -5.73
CA LYS A 10 14.47 15.54 -4.59
C LYS A 10 15.56 15.38 -3.52
N PHE A 11 16.33 14.30 -3.52
CA PHE A 11 17.41 14.09 -2.53
C PHE A 11 18.70 14.82 -2.92
N ARG A 12 18.71 16.17 -2.85
CA ARG A 12 19.94 16.96 -3.08
C ARG A 12 20.98 16.83 -1.95
N GLN A 13 20.61 16.25 -0.81
CA GLN A 13 21.58 15.95 0.26
C GLN A 13 21.20 14.64 0.97
N ILE A 14 22.00 13.60 0.71
CA ILE A 14 21.86 12.29 1.35
C ILE A 14 22.73 12.31 2.60
N ASN A 15 22.12 12.36 3.80
CA ASN A 15 22.85 12.10 5.03
C ASN A 15 22.96 10.58 5.24
N ILE A 16 24.11 10.02 4.84
CA ILE A 16 24.39 8.58 4.92
C ILE A 16 24.30 8.08 6.36
N ASN A 17 24.84 8.84 7.33
CA ASN A 17 24.82 8.46 8.73
C ASN A 17 23.39 8.34 9.28
N ASP A 18 22.50 9.26 8.88
CA ASP A 18 21.09 9.19 9.28
C ASP A 18 20.39 7.98 8.65
N LYS A 19 20.65 7.70 7.36
CA LYS A 19 20.10 6.51 6.70
C LYS A 19 20.58 5.23 7.35
N GLN A 20 21.87 5.13 7.70
CA GLN A 20 22.41 3.96 8.39
C GLN A 20 21.81 3.77 9.80
N LYS A 21 21.52 4.86 10.52
CA LYS A 21 20.81 4.78 11.82
C LYS A 21 19.36 4.28 11.66
N GLN A 22 18.67 4.69 10.60
CA GLN A 22 17.27 4.30 10.38
C GLN A 22 17.16 2.90 9.75
N TRP A 23 18.04 2.56 8.81
CA TRP A 23 17.89 1.38 7.95
C TRP A 23 18.94 0.29 8.19
N GLY A 24 19.94 0.56 9.02
CA GLY A 24 21.07 -0.33 9.28
C GLY A 24 22.33 0.08 8.53
N ALA A 25 23.49 -0.19 9.12
CA ALA A 25 24.80 0.12 8.54
C ALA A 25 25.20 -0.85 7.41
N SER A 26 24.65 -2.07 7.42
CA SER A 26 24.85 -3.10 6.41
C SER A 26 23.55 -3.88 6.19
N CYS A 27 23.40 -4.46 4.99
CA CYS A 27 22.28 -5.32 4.63
C CYS A 27 22.86 -6.60 4.02
N THR A 28 22.76 -7.72 4.72
CA THR A 28 23.31 -9.00 4.28
C THR A 28 22.24 -10.04 4.00
N SER A 29 20.98 -9.74 4.33
CA SER A 29 19.85 -10.66 4.16
C SER A 29 18.52 -9.94 3.95
N PHE A 30 17.53 -10.66 3.41
CA PHE A 30 16.13 -10.21 3.40
C PHE A 30 15.56 -9.99 4.80
N SER A 31 16.17 -10.58 5.84
CA SER A 31 15.79 -10.33 7.23
C SER A 31 16.09 -8.89 7.63
N ASP A 32 17.21 -8.33 7.17
CA ASP A 32 17.58 -6.96 7.48
C ASP A 32 16.63 -5.96 6.79
N VAL A 33 16.27 -6.23 5.52
CA VAL A 33 15.23 -5.47 4.82
C VAL A 33 13.90 -5.53 5.58
N SER A 34 13.45 -6.73 5.97
CA SER A 34 12.21 -6.94 6.72
C SER A 34 12.15 -6.15 8.03
N LYS A 35 13.26 -6.09 8.79
CA LYS A 35 13.35 -5.28 10.01
C LYS A 35 13.10 -3.80 9.73
N VAL A 36 13.58 -3.24 8.62
CA VAL A 36 13.35 -1.84 8.25
C VAL A 36 11.87 -1.58 8.02
N PHE A 37 11.19 -2.44 7.26
CA PHE A 37 9.76 -2.32 6.99
C PHE A 37 8.93 -2.42 8.28
N ILE A 38 9.21 -3.42 9.13
CA ILE A 38 8.53 -3.62 10.41
C ILE A 38 8.79 -2.44 11.35
N ASN A 39 10.03 -1.95 11.43
CA ASN A 39 10.36 -0.80 12.26
C ASN A 39 9.63 0.46 11.81
N TYR A 40 9.43 0.63 10.50
CA TYR A 40 8.63 1.74 9.99
C TYR A 40 7.16 1.58 10.39
N ILE A 41 6.54 0.42 10.11
CA ILE A 41 5.14 0.12 10.43
C ILE A 41 4.84 0.28 11.94
N THR A 42 5.80 -0.08 12.79
CA THR A 42 5.70 0.02 14.26
C THR A 42 6.14 1.38 14.82
N GLY A 43 6.46 2.35 13.97
CA GLY A 43 6.84 3.71 14.36
C GLY A 43 8.22 3.86 14.99
N LYS A 44 9.06 2.82 14.97
CA LYS A 44 10.45 2.85 15.48
C LYS A 44 11.37 3.68 14.60
N ILE A 45 11.05 3.80 13.30
CA ILE A 45 11.75 4.68 12.37
C ILE A 45 10.74 5.55 11.62
N GLN A 46 11.14 6.77 11.28
CA GLN A 46 10.24 7.76 10.65
C GLN A 46 10.52 7.92 9.16
N LYS A 47 11.75 7.65 8.72
CA LYS A 47 12.14 7.80 7.31
C LYS A 47 12.01 6.46 6.60
N PHE A 48 11.22 6.42 5.53
CA PHE A 48 11.04 5.23 4.71
C PHE A 48 11.17 5.59 3.21
N PRO A 49 11.77 4.74 2.36
CA PRO A 49 11.99 5.08 0.95
C PRO A 49 10.71 5.39 0.17
N PHE A 50 9.59 4.78 0.56
CA PHE A 50 8.31 4.86 -0.15
C PHE A 50 7.27 5.72 0.58
N SER A 51 7.65 6.36 1.70
CA SER A 51 6.76 7.27 2.44
C SER A 51 7.56 8.36 3.15
N GLU A 52 7.15 9.62 2.95
CA GLU A 52 7.74 10.80 3.59
C GLU A 52 6.94 11.28 4.82
N GLY A 53 5.85 10.60 5.18
CA GLY A 53 4.92 11.01 6.23
C GLY A 53 4.83 10.04 7.41
N THR A 54 4.11 10.48 8.45
CA THR A 54 3.65 9.58 9.51
C THR A 54 2.64 8.59 8.95
N ILE A 55 2.64 7.38 9.49
CA ILE A 55 1.64 6.37 9.15
C ILE A 55 0.24 6.92 9.43
N ALA A 56 -0.66 6.77 8.46
CA ALA A 56 -2.04 7.20 8.59
C ALA A 56 -2.75 6.43 9.71
N LEU A 57 -3.70 7.08 10.39
CA LEU A 57 -4.43 6.48 11.51
C LEU A 57 -5.16 5.18 11.10
N GLU A 58 -5.66 5.11 9.86
CA GLU A 58 -6.32 3.91 9.32
C GLU A 58 -5.42 2.67 9.31
N THR A 59 -4.10 2.85 9.12
CA THR A 59 -3.14 1.73 9.07
C THR A 59 -3.07 0.99 10.40
N SER A 60 -3.46 1.61 11.51
CA SER A 60 -3.55 0.94 12.82
C SER A 60 -4.47 -0.29 12.81
N ALA A 61 -5.47 -0.32 11.92
CA ALA A 61 -6.36 -1.47 11.74
C ALA A 61 -5.67 -2.68 11.07
N LEU A 62 -4.52 -2.47 10.43
CA LEU A 62 -3.79 -3.49 9.65
C LEU A 62 -2.41 -3.83 10.22
N THR A 63 -1.95 -3.15 11.28
CA THR A 63 -0.57 -3.27 11.81
C THR A 63 -0.11 -4.72 11.94
N ASP A 64 -0.88 -5.58 12.61
CA ASP A 64 -0.48 -6.97 12.85
C ASP A 64 -0.33 -7.78 11.55
N ILE A 65 -1.23 -7.55 10.59
CA ILE A 65 -1.19 -8.19 9.27
C ILE A 65 0.02 -7.69 8.48
N LEU A 66 0.26 -6.39 8.48
CA LEU A 66 1.39 -5.78 7.79
C LEU A 66 2.72 -6.27 8.38
N VAL A 67 2.86 -6.32 9.70
CA VAL A 67 4.04 -6.89 10.36
C VAL A 67 4.26 -8.33 9.90
N LYS A 68 3.21 -9.16 9.94
CA LYS A 68 3.31 -10.56 9.52
C LYS A 68 3.70 -10.73 8.05
N LEU A 69 3.14 -9.92 7.14
CA LEU A 69 3.52 -9.94 5.72
C LEU A 69 5.02 -9.61 5.56
N ASN A 70 5.49 -8.55 6.21
CA ASN A 70 6.87 -8.11 6.12
C ASN A 70 7.85 -9.10 6.77
N GLU A 71 7.48 -9.76 7.87
CA GLU A 71 8.26 -10.85 8.48
C GLU A 71 8.49 -11.98 7.47
N ASN A 72 7.44 -12.32 6.71
CA ASN A 72 7.41 -13.34 5.65
C ASN A 72 7.91 -12.85 4.29
N LYS A 73 8.60 -11.70 4.24
CA LYS A 73 9.26 -11.15 3.03
C LYS A 73 8.30 -10.73 1.92
N MET A 74 7.06 -10.41 2.28
CA MET A 74 6.11 -9.68 1.44
C MET A 74 6.16 -8.21 1.87
N PHE A 75 7.00 -7.44 1.18
CA PHE A 75 7.44 -6.12 1.60
C PHE A 75 6.44 -5.03 1.21
N THR A 76 5.54 -4.68 2.12
CA THR A 76 4.41 -3.77 1.84
C THR A 76 4.84 -2.32 1.73
N ILE A 77 4.38 -1.63 0.69
CA ILE A 77 4.65 -0.20 0.45
C ILE A 77 3.39 0.67 0.49
N ASN A 78 2.20 0.08 0.29
CA ASN A 78 0.92 0.77 0.39
C ASN A 78 -0.16 -0.20 0.87
N SER A 79 -1.15 0.30 1.60
CA SER A 79 -2.29 -0.50 2.06
C SER A 79 -3.44 0.38 2.56
N GLN A 80 -4.68 -0.07 2.37
CA GLN A 80 -5.85 0.49 3.04
C GLN A 80 -6.78 -0.63 3.55
N PRO A 81 -7.43 -0.44 4.71
CA PRO A 81 -8.35 -1.43 5.25
C PRO A 81 -9.67 -1.49 4.49
N ARG A 82 -10.45 -2.54 4.74
CA ARG A 82 -11.86 -2.55 4.31
C ARG A 82 -12.65 -1.64 5.26
N VAL A 83 -13.42 -0.73 4.68
CA VAL A 83 -14.39 0.11 5.40
C VAL A 83 -15.78 -0.12 4.82
N ASN A 84 -16.75 -0.37 5.69
CA ASN A 84 -18.12 -0.67 5.29
C ASN A 84 -19.08 0.33 5.94
N ALA A 85 -19.44 1.38 5.19
CA ALA A 85 -20.38 2.43 5.62
C ALA A 85 -19.97 3.10 6.94
N ALA A 86 -18.69 3.48 7.08
CA ALA A 86 -18.31 4.36 8.19
C ALA A 86 -18.93 5.74 8.00
N LEU A 87 -19.18 6.47 9.09
CA LEU A 87 -19.66 7.84 8.98
C LEU A 87 -18.62 8.70 8.26
N SER A 88 -19.05 9.66 7.45
CA SER A 88 -18.15 10.63 6.82
C SER A 88 -17.36 11.47 7.85
N THR A 89 -17.81 11.49 9.09
CA THR A 89 -17.15 12.14 10.24
C THR A 89 -16.36 11.17 11.12
N ASP A 90 -16.16 9.91 10.69
CA ASP A 90 -15.33 8.96 11.42
C ASP A 90 -13.89 9.48 11.57
N GLU A 91 -13.31 9.39 12.77
CA GLU A 91 -11.98 9.95 13.08
C GLU A 91 -10.86 9.32 12.24
N LYS A 92 -10.99 8.05 11.87
CA LYS A 92 -9.94 7.29 11.18
C LYS A 92 -10.16 7.25 9.68
N PHE A 93 -11.41 7.08 9.24
CA PHE A 93 -11.75 6.79 7.85
C PHE A 93 -12.58 7.89 7.20
N GLY A 94 -13.11 8.83 7.97
CA GLY A 94 -14.05 9.85 7.52
C GLY A 94 -13.43 10.87 6.58
N TRP A 95 -14.17 11.23 5.55
CA TRP A 95 -13.87 12.32 4.62
C TRP A 95 -15.15 12.80 3.95
N GLY A 96 -15.10 14.00 3.35
CA GLY A 96 -16.23 14.60 2.63
C GLY A 96 -17.25 15.31 3.54
N PRO A 97 -18.43 15.70 3.00
CA PRO A 97 -19.49 16.34 3.76
C PRO A 97 -20.04 15.49 4.91
N GLU A 98 -20.51 16.13 5.98
CA GLU A 98 -21.20 15.46 7.09
C GLU A 98 -22.48 14.74 6.63
N LEU A 99 -22.99 13.84 7.47
CA LEU A 99 -24.21 13.04 7.21
C LEU A 99 -24.09 12.13 5.97
N GLY A 100 -22.87 11.66 5.67
CA GLY A 100 -22.59 10.70 4.60
C GLY A 100 -21.99 9.39 5.12
N TYR A 101 -21.76 8.47 4.19
CA TYR A 101 -21.12 7.18 4.43
C TYR A 101 -19.95 6.96 3.48
N VAL A 102 -18.83 6.47 4.02
CA VAL A 102 -17.62 6.16 3.27
C VAL A 102 -17.33 4.66 3.26
N TYR A 103 -16.69 4.21 2.19
CA TYR A 103 -16.44 2.81 1.90
C TYR A 103 -15.04 2.64 1.33
N GLN A 104 -14.40 1.51 1.65
CA GLN A 104 -13.11 1.12 1.12
C GLN A 104 -13.08 -0.39 0.86
N LYS A 105 -12.51 -0.80 -0.27
CA LYS A 105 -12.02 -2.17 -0.49
C LYS A 105 -10.66 -2.31 0.17
N ALA A 106 -10.38 -3.45 0.79
CA ALA A 106 -9.03 -3.73 1.29
C ALA A 106 -8.04 -3.80 0.11
N TYR A 107 -6.88 -3.17 0.27
CA TYR A 107 -5.85 -3.09 -0.75
C TYR A 107 -4.46 -3.24 -0.12
N PHE A 108 -3.56 -3.89 -0.86
CA PHE A 108 -2.17 -4.08 -0.50
C PHE A 108 -1.28 -3.95 -1.74
N GLU A 109 -0.19 -3.20 -1.62
CA GLU A 109 0.87 -3.09 -2.61
C GLU A 109 2.18 -3.52 -1.97
N MET A 110 2.95 -4.38 -2.62
CA MET A 110 4.14 -4.98 -2.01
C MET A 110 5.15 -5.51 -3.03
N PHE A 111 6.41 -5.55 -2.61
CA PHE A 111 7.43 -6.34 -3.28
C PHE A 111 7.45 -7.77 -2.74
N ILE A 112 7.70 -8.74 -3.63
CA ILE A 112 7.83 -10.15 -3.28
C ILE A 112 8.96 -10.77 -4.10
N HIS A 113 9.65 -11.77 -3.54
CA HIS A 113 10.66 -12.51 -4.28
C HIS A 113 10.01 -13.33 -5.41
N LYS A 114 10.63 -13.35 -6.60
CA LYS A 114 10.09 -14.03 -7.79
C LYS A 114 9.73 -15.50 -7.56
N GLU A 115 10.46 -16.19 -6.67
CA GLU A 115 10.24 -17.61 -6.38
C GLU A 115 8.96 -17.87 -5.56
N MET A 116 8.46 -16.86 -4.84
CA MET A 116 7.22 -16.97 -4.07
C MET A 116 5.99 -16.61 -4.91
N LEU A 117 6.18 -15.90 -6.03
CA LEU A 117 5.08 -15.38 -6.85
C LEU A 117 4.18 -16.49 -7.42
N PRO A 118 4.69 -17.60 -7.99
CA PRO A 118 3.82 -18.66 -8.54
C PRO A 118 2.87 -19.24 -7.48
N ALA A 119 3.38 -19.57 -6.30
CA ALA A 119 2.58 -20.13 -5.22
C ALA A 119 1.51 -19.14 -4.72
N LEU A 120 1.84 -17.83 -4.66
CA LEU A 120 0.88 -16.79 -4.32
C LEU A 120 -0.21 -16.68 -5.39
N VAL A 121 0.16 -16.61 -6.66
CA VAL A 121 -0.76 -16.53 -7.80
C VAL A 121 -1.71 -17.73 -7.82
N ASP A 122 -1.18 -18.94 -7.65
CA ASP A 122 -1.99 -20.17 -7.60
C ASP A 122 -3.01 -20.14 -6.45
N HIS A 123 -2.64 -19.57 -5.31
CA HIS A 123 -3.56 -19.38 -4.19
C HIS A 123 -4.62 -18.31 -4.47
N LEU A 124 -4.23 -17.17 -5.04
CA LEU A 124 -5.13 -16.07 -5.36
C LEU A 124 -6.16 -16.46 -6.43
N ASN A 125 -5.74 -17.23 -7.44
CA ASN A 125 -6.62 -17.72 -8.51
C ASN A 125 -7.76 -18.63 -8.00
N GLN A 126 -7.65 -19.18 -6.80
CA GLN A 126 -8.72 -19.97 -6.17
C GLN A 126 -9.84 -19.09 -5.59
N ASN A 127 -9.62 -17.77 -5.50
CA ASN A 127 -10.56 -16.82 -4.92
C ASN A 127 -11.01 -15.75 -5.92
N LYS A 128 -12.22 -15.92 -6.46
CA LYS A 128 -12.85 -14.99 -7.40
C LYS A 128 -13.13 -13.57 -6.86
N TRP A 129 -12.94 -13.33 -5.56
CA TRP A 129 -13.17 -12.03 -4.93
C TRP A 129 -11.91 -11.18 -4.82
N VAL A 130 -10.78 -11.66 -5.33
CA VAL A 130 -9.51 -10.94 -5.31
C VAL A 130 -9.08 -10.60 -6.72
N ASN A 131 -8.79 -9.32 -6.93
CA ASN A 131 -8.10 -8.83 -8.12
C ASN A 131 -6.62 -8.66 -7.76
N TYR A 132 -5.71 -9.09 -8.63
CA TYR A 132 -4.28 -8.90 -8.46
C TYR A 132 -3.60 -8.53 -9.77
N GLN A 133 -2.50 -7.81 -9.63
CA GLN A 133 -1.55 -7.52 -10.69
C GLN A 133 -0.15 -7.56 -10.09
N ALA A 134 0.78 -8.23 -10.78
CA ALA A 134 2.19 -8.23 -10.46
C ALA A 134 2.99 -7.95 -11.72
N ILE A 135 4.00 -7.09 -11.60
CA ILE A 135 4.90 -6.73 -12.70
C ILE A 135 6.35 -6.69 -12.20
N ASN A 136 7.30 -7.09 -13.05
CA ASN A 136 8.72 -6.93 -12.76
C ASN A 136 9.38 -5.84 -13.62
N ILE A 137 10.67 -5.56 -13.39
CA ILE A 137 11.39 -4.51 -14.11
C ILE A 137 11.57 -4.83 -15.61
N GLN A 138 11.43 -6.09 -16.02
CA GLN A 138 11.42 -6.50 -17.41
C GLN A 138 10.05 -6.31 -18.09
N GLY A 139 9.02 -5.95 -17.32
CA GLY A 139 7.65 -5.79 -17.81
C GLY A 139 6.85 -7.09 -17.88
N GLU A 140 7.35 -8.20 -17.32
CA GLU A 140 6.59 -9.45 -17.24
C GLU A 140 5.43 -9.28 -16.25
N LYS A 141 4.20 -9.50 -16.71
CA LYS A 141 2.97 -9.32 -15.93
C LYS A 141 2.35 -10.67 -15.54
N PHE A 142 1.79 -10.73 -14.33
CA PHE A 142 0.88 -11.78 -13.86
C PHE A 142 -0.36 -11.10 -13.28
N GLN A 143 -1.53 -11.30 -13.88
CA GLN A 143 -2.75 -10.58 -13.49
C GLN A 143 -4.01 -11.39 -13.81
N ASN A 144 -5.08 -11.12 -13.08
CA ASN A 144 -6.44 -11.64 -13.36
C ASN A 144 -7.45 -10.52 -13.68
N VAL A 145 -6.92 -9.38 -14.10
CA VAL A 145 -7.63 -8.16 -14.51
C VAL A 145 -7.20 -7.80 -15.91
N GLU A 146 -8.06 -7.10 -16.65
CA GLU A 146 -7.74 -6.59 -17.98
C GLU A 146 -6.88 -5.33 -17.87
N ASP A 147 -6.05 -5.05 -18.89
CA ASP A 147 -5.11 -3.90 -18.87
C ASP A 147 -5.83 -2.53 -18.83
N ASP A 148 -7.08 -2.44 -19.27
CA ASP A 148 -7.91 -1.22 -19.24
C ASP A 148 -8.96 -1.23 -18.11
N GLU A 149 -8.93 -2.23 -17.24
CA GLU A 149 -9.84 -2.31 -16.10
C GLU A 149 -9.48 -1.24 -15.05
N VAL A 150 -10.47 -0.47 -14.62
CA VAL A 150 -10.33 0.50 -13.52
C VAL A 150 -11.27 0.09 -12.40
N ASN A 151 -10.70 -0.11 -11.21
CA ASN A 151 -11.46 -0.59 -10.06
C ASN A 151 -11.54 0.48 -8.97
N ALA A 152 -12.75 0.98 -8.69
CA ALA A 152 -12.97 1.87 -7.56
C ALA A 152 -12.70 1.13 -6.23
N VAL A 153 -11.80 1.69 -5.42
CA VAL A 153 -11.39 1.11 -4.13
C VAL A 153 -11.76 1.98 -2.94
N THR A 154 -12.09 3.26 -3.15
CA THR A 154 -12.60 4.17 -2.11
C THR A 154 -13.71 5.00 -2.70
N TRP A 155 -14.87 5.06 -2.03
CA TRP A 155 -16.01 5.88 -2.46
C TRP A 155 -16.84 6.37 -1.27
N GLY A 156 -17.64 7.41 -1.51
CA GLY A 156 -18.51 8.03 -0.53
C GLY A 156 -19.87 8.37 -1.11
N VAL A 157 -20.90 8.24 -0.28
CA VAL A 157 -22.28 8.62 -0.58
C VAL A 157 -22.66 9.72 0.39
N PHE A 158 -23.02 10.89 -0.15
CA PHE A 158 -23.29 12.09 0.64
C PHE A 158 -24.68 12.63 0.30
N LYS A 159 -25.31 13.31 1.27
CA LYS A 159 -26.60 13.95 1.06
C LYS A 159 -26.50 15.01 -0.05
N ASP A 160 -27.45 15.01 -0.98
CA ASP A 160 -27.56 15.99 -2.08
C ASP A 160 -26.37 16.01 -3.06
N HIS A 161 -25.59 14.92 -3.14
CA HIS A 161 -24.47 14.76 -4.08
C HIS A 161 -24.54 13.41 -4.81
N GLU A 162 -23.95 13.33 -6.01
CA GLU A 162 -23.66 12.06 -6.66
C GLU A 162 -22.59 11.26 -5.89
N VAL A 163 -22.45 9.97 -6.19
CA VAL A 163 -21.41 9.13 -5.58
C VAL A 163 -20.03 9.64 -5.97
N VAL A 164 -19.15 9.84 -4.99
CA VAL A 164 -17.78 10.30 -5.21
C VAL A 164 -16.82 9.12 -5.04
N GLN A 165 -15.95 8.88 -6.03
CA GLN A 165 -14.95 7.80 -6.02
C GLN A 165 -13.52 8.35 -6.21
N PRO A 166 -12.88 8.88 -5.15
CA PRO A 166 -11.60 9.58 -5.29
C PRO A 166 -10.41 8.66 -5.58
N THR A 167 -10.51 7.37 -5.26
CA THR A 167 -9.41 6.41 -5.42
C THR A 167 -9.83 5.22 -6.24
N VAL A 168 -9.04 4.97 -7.29
CA VAL A 168 -9.16 3.81 -8.17
C VAL A 168 -7.81 3.10 -8.24
N VAL A 169 -7.85 1.81 -8.55
CA VAL A 169 -6.68 1.08 -9.05
C VAL A 169 -6.81 1.03 -10.56
N ASP A 170 -5.77 1.51 -11.23
CA ASP A 170 -5.60 1.49 -12.69
C ASP A 170 -4.46 0.51 -13.00
N HIS A 171 -4.62 -0.30 -14.05
CA HIS A 171 -3.74 -1.42 -14.40
C HIS A 171 -2.80 -1.12 -15.60
N GLN A 172 -2.83 0.12 -16.10
CA GLN A 172 -1.97 0.61 -17.20
C GLN A 172 -0.51 0.86 -16.80
#